data_AF-A0A3C1DV57-F1
#
_entry.id   AF-A0A3C1DV57-F1
#
_cell.length_a   1.000
_cell.length_b   1.000
_cell.length_c   1.000
_cell.angle_alpha   90.00
_cell.angle_beta   90.00
_cell.angle_gamma   90.00
#
_symmetry.space_group_name_H-M   'P 1'
#
loop_
_entity.id
_entity.type
_entity.pdbx_description
1 polymer ?
#
loop_
_entity_poly.entity_id
_entity_poly.type
_entity_poly.pdbx_seq_one_letter_code
_entity_poly.pdbx_strand_id
1 'polypeptide(L)'
;MKPVVTLGECMGLFRASAVGSIAHVSEFTLGIGGAEGNVAIGLARLGTSVRWLGRVGEDPIGRRVLRELRAEGIDVVGIVDPDAPTGMMVLGAVFIIGHNDSNGENDEDDGDRDVNE
;
A
#
# COMPACT_ATOMS: atom_id res chain seq x y z
N MET A 1 7.25 -24.83 -9.50
CA MET A 1 6.46 -24.09 -8.48
C MET A 1 4.98 -24.37 -8.74
N LYS A 2 4.13 -24.56 -7.72
CA LYS A 2 2.69 -24.82 -7.94
C LYS A 2 1.96 -23.50 -8.27
N PRO A 3 0.99 -23.47 -9.19
CA PRO A 3 0.24 -22.26 -9.50
C PRO A 3 -0.66 -21.87 -8.30
N VAL A 4 -0.88 -20.56 -8.13
CA VAL A 4 -1.70 -20.00 -7.05
C VAL A 4 -2.93 -19.31 -7.63
N VAL A 5 -4.05 -19.43 -6.93
CA VAL A 5 -5.27 -18.68 -7.22
C VAL A 5 -5.56 -17.74 -6.06
N THR A 6 -5.81 -16.47 -6.37
CA THR A 6 -6.37 -15.52 -5.42
C THR A 6 -7.79 -15.13 -5.86
N LEU A 7 -8.68 -14.93 -4.90
CA LEU A 7 -10.09 -14.61 -5.13
C LEU A 7 -10.49 -13.48 -4.19
N GLY A 8 -10.92 -12.35 -4.73
CA GLY A 8 -11.33 -11.23 -3.92
C GLY A 8 -11.70 -9.99 -4.73
N GLU A 9 -11.64 -8.85 -4.07
CA GLU A 9 -12.00 -7.55 -4.64
C GLU A 9 -10.75 -6.70 -4.86
N CYS A 10 -10.65 -6.11 -6.05
CA CYS A 10 -9.71 -5.03 -6.31
C CYS A 10 -10.47 -3.73 -6.52
N MET A 11 -9.96 -2.66 -5.92
CA MET A 11 -10.60 -1.35 -5.84
C MET A 11 -9.71 -0.29 -6.46
N GLY A 12 -10.30 0.83 -6.89
CA GLY A 12 -9.54 2.06 -7.13
C GLY A 12 -9.00 2.62 -5.82
N LEU A 13 -7.75 3.07 -5.81
CA LEU A 13 -7.09 3.62 -4.62
C LEU A 13 -6.69 5.08 -4.85
N PHE A 14 -7.31 6.00 -4.12
CA PHE A 14 -6.83 7.36 -3.97
C PHE A 14 -5.86 7.46 -2.81
N ARG A 15 -4.58 7.65 -3.10
CA ARG A 15 -3.55 7.87 -2.08
C ARG A 15 -3.29 9.37 -1.95
N ALA A 16 -3.41 9.90 -0.73
CA ALA A 16 -3.06 11.28 -0.42
C ALA A 16 -1.61 11.56 -0.81
N SER A 17 -1.39 12.66 -1.54
CA SER A 17 -0.05 13.07 -2.01
C SER A 17 0.78 13.76 -0.93
N ALA A 18 0.16 14.19 0.17
CA ALA A 18 0.81 14.87 1.29
C ALA A 18 0.44 14.26 2.64
N VAL A 19 1.37 14.35 3.60
CA VAL A 19 1.16 13.93 4.98
C VAL A 19 0.23 14.90 5.70
N GLY A 20 -0.72 14.36 6.46
CA GLY A 20 -1.62 15.16 7.29
C GLY A 20 -3.05 14.63 7.30
N SER A 21 -3.96 15.40 7.91
CA SER A 21 -5.38 15.06 7.91
C SER A 21 -5.91 15.02 6.47
N ILE A 22 -6.56 13.91 6.12
CA ILE A 22 -7.22 13.73 4.83
C ILE A 22 -8.26 14.84 4.54
N ALA A 23 -8.82 15.46 5.58
CA ALA A 23 -9.78 16.56 5.46
C ALA A 23 -9.18 17.81 4.79
N HIS A 24 -7.85 17.95 4.78
CA HIS A 24 -7.15 19.11 4.21
C HIS A 24 -6.32 18.76 2.96
N VAL A 25 -6.32 17.51 2.52
CA VAL A 25 -5.58 17.08 1.33
C VAL A 25 -6.43 17.34 0.08
N SER A 26 -5.88 18.09 -0.87
CA SER A 26 -6.51 18.39 -2.15
C SER A 26 -5.98 17.54 -3.32
N GLU A 27 -4.86 16.86 -3.14
CA GLU A 27 -4.17 16.09 -4.18
C GLU A 27 -4.08 14.61 -3.83
N PHE A 28 -4.50 13.78 -4.79
CA PHE A 28 -4.46 12.33 -4.68
C PHE A 28 -3.83 11.73 -5.93
N THR A 29 -3.06 10.66 -5.73
CA THR A 29 -2.62 9.80 -6.81
C THR A 29 -3.57 8.61 -6.91
N LEU A 30 -4.00 8.29 -8.13
CA LEU A 30 -4.85 7.13 -8.41
C LEU A 30 -3.99 5.89 -8.69
N GLY A 31 -4.24 4.83 -7.93
CA GLY A 31 -3.72 3.47 -8.16
C GLY A 31 -4.83 2.44 -8.00
N ILE A 32 -4.43 1.19 -7.74
CA ILE A 32 -5.34 0.10 -7.37
C ILE A 32 -4.96 -0.45 -5.98
N GLY A 33 -5.95 -1.05 -5.31
CA GLY A 33 -5.77 -1.77 -4.06
C GLY A 33 -6.56 -3.07 -4.04
N GLY A 34 -6.53 -3.77 -2.91
CA GLY A 34 -7.13 -5.10 -2.73
C GLY A 34 -6.07 -6.09 -2.24
N ALA A 35 -6.34 -6.76 -1.12
CA ALA A 35 -5.34 -7.61 -0.46
C ALA A 35 -4.91 -8.77 -1.38
N GLU A 36 -5.87 -9.37 -2.07
CA GLU A 36 -5.70 -10.52 -2.95
C GLU A 36 -4.98 -10.14 -4.25
N GLY A 37 -5.22 -8.92 -4.75
CA GLY A 37 -4.47 -8.32 -5.85
C GLY A 37 -3.01 -8.09 -5.46
N ASN A 38 -2.77 -7.53 -4.26
CA ASN A 38 -1.41 -7.31 -3.75
C ASN A 38 -0.63 -8.63 -3.60
N VAL A 39 -1.27 -9.68 -3.07
CA VAL A 39 -0.67 -11.02 -2.98
C VAL A 39 -0.37 -11.58 -4.36
N ALA A 40 -1.30 -11.45 -5.32
CA ALA A 40 -1.09 -11.95 -6.68
C ALA A 40 0.08 -11.25 -7.38
N ILE A 41 0.19 -9.92 -7.26
CA ILE A 41 1.30 -9.14 -7.80
C ILE A 41 2.61 -9.55 -7.16
N GLY A 42 2.66 -9.67 -5.83
CA GLY A 42 3.86 -10.10 -5.12
C GLY A 42 4.35 -11.48 -5.58
N LEU A 43 3.44 -12.44 -5.70
CA LEU A 43 3.75 -13.79 -6.18
C LEU A 43 4.17 -13.82 -7.66
N ALA A 44 3.51 -13.06 -8.53
CA ALA A 44 3.85 -12.95 -9.94
C ALA A 44 5.28 -12.40 -10.13
N ARG A 45 5.64 -11.34 -9.38
CA ARG A 45 6.98 -10.75 -9.38
C ARG A 45 8.06 -11.71 -8.85
N LEU A 46 7.70 -12.66 -8.00
CA LEU A 46 8.59 -13.73 -7.53
C LEU A 46 8.66 -14.94 -8.50
N GLY A 47 8.03 -14.85 -9.67
CA GLY A 47 8.05 -15.90 -10.70
C GLY A 47 7.04 -17.03 -10.48
N THR A 48 6.05 -16.83 -9.60
CA THR A 48 4.94 -17.78 -9.43
C THR A 48 3.87 -17.52 -10.48
N SER A 49 3.34 -18.57 -11.12
CA SER A 49 2.15 -18.44 -11.96
C SER A 49 0.93 -18.19 -11.05
N VAL A 50 0.25 -17.06 -11.25
CA VAL A 50 -0.92 -16.68 -10.46
C VAL A 50 -2.10 -16.40 -11.35
N ARG A 51 -3.28 -16.82 -10.89
CA ARG A 51 -4.56 -16.40 -11.43
C ARG A 51 -5.34 -15.62 -10.38
N TRP A 52 -5.92 -14.48 -10.78
CA TRP A 52 -6.82 -13.69 -9.93
C TRP A 52 -8.25 -13.81 -10.43
N LEU A 53 -9.18 -14.07 -9.52
CA LEU A 53 -10.62 -14.08 -9.74
C LEU A 53 -11.25 -12.92 -8.99
N GLY A 54 -12.15 -12.21 -9.65
CA GLY A 54 -12.92 -11.15 -9.00
C GLY A 54 -13.92 -10.50 -9.93
N ARG A 55 -14.49 -9.40 -9.45
CA ARG A 55 -15.50 -8.63 -10.16
C ARG A 55 -15.14 -7.15 -10.10
N VAL A 56 -15.40 -6.43 -11.18
CA VAL A 56 -15.27 -4.98 -11.29
C VAL A 56 -16.51 -4.41 -11.98
N GLY A 57 -16.79 -3.13 -11.79
CA GLY A 57 -17.86 -2.44 -12.52
C GLY A 57 -17.50 -2.15 -13.97
N GLU A 58 -18.51 -1.92 -14.80
CA GLU A 58 -18.36 -1.42 -16.17
C GLU A 58 -17.99 0.08 -16.20
N ASP A 59 -16.83 0.41 -15.64
CA ASP A 59 -16.39 1.79 -15.45
C ASP A 59 -14.87 1.97 -15.71
N PRO A 60 -14.36 3.21 -15.77
CA PRO A 60 -12.93 3.46 -15.99
C PRO A 60 -12.00 2.88 -14.90
N ILE A 61 -12.47 2.76 -13.66
CA ILE A 61 -11.68 2.22 -12.55
C ILE A 61 -11.58 0.70 -12.68
N GLY A 62 -12.68 0.01 -12.98
CA GLY A 62 -12.69 -1.41 -13.27
C GLY A 62 -11.77 -1.76 -14.45
N ARG A 63 -11.83 -0.99 -15.53
CA ARG A 63 -10.88 -1.12 -16.66
C ARG A 63 -9.42 -0.93 -16.22
N ARG A 64 -9.14 -0.01 -15.31
CA ARG A 64 -7.80 0.19 -14.74
C ARG A 64 -7.33 -1.01 -13.92
N VAL A 65 -8.17 -1.54 -13.03
CA VAL A 65 -7.89 -2.75 -12.24
C VAL A 65 -7.50 -3.92 -13.13
N LEU A 66 -8.34 -4.26 -14.11
CA LEU A 66 -8.08 -5.39 -15.00
C LEU A 66 -6.81 -5.19 -15.85
N ARG A 67 -6.54 -3.95 -16.27
CA ARG A 67 -5.33 -3.61 -17.04
C ARG A 67 -4.08 -3.79 -16.20
N GLU A 68 -4.06 -3.26 -14.98
CA GLU A 68 -2.88 -3.30 -14.11
C GLU A 68 -2.54 -4.71 -13.63
N LEU A 69 -3.55 -5.51 -13.25
CA LEU A 69 -3.32 -6.92 -12.92
C LEU A 69 -2.74 -7.71 -14.10
N ARG A 70 -3.27 -7.51 -15.31
CA ARG A 70 -2.73 -8.16 -16.52
C ARG A 70 -1.32 -7.68 -16.86
N ALA A 71 -0.99 -6.41 -16.61
CA ALA A 71 0.34 -5.87 -16.84
C ALA A 71 1.41 -6.50 -15.94
N GLU A 72 1.02 -7.01 -14.77
CA GLU A 72 1.89 -7.75 -13.84
C GLU A 72 2.02 -9.25 -14.23
N GLY A 73 1.50 -9.67 -15.37
CA GLY A 73 1.58 -11.06 -15.85
C GLY A 73 0.63 -12.04 -15.15
N ILE A 74 -0.37 -11.53 -14.44
CA ILE A 74 -1.39 -12.33 -13.76
C ILE A 74 -2.46 -12.77 -14.77
N ASP A 75 -2.89 -14.02 -14.69
CA ASP A 75 -4.07 -14.49 -15.42
C ASP A 75 -5.34 -13.99 -14.74
N VAL A 76 -6.13 -13.17 -15.43
CA VAL A 76 -7.24 -12.42 -14.83
C VAL A 76 -8.57 -12.96 -15.32
N VAL A 77 -9.34 -13.56 -14.40
CA VAL A 77 -10.74 -13.95 -14.57
C VAL A 77 -11.61 -12.89 -13.88
N GLY A 78 -11.77 -11.75 -14.54
CA GLY A 78 -12.55 -10.62 -14.04
C GLY A 78 -13.93 -10.55 -14.66
N ILE A 79 -14.98 -10.68 -13.85
CA ILE A 79 -16.36 -10.40 -14.25
C ILE A 79 -16.53 -8.88 -14.32
N VAL A 80 -17.07 -8.37 -15.42
CA VAL A 80 -17.47 -6.96 -15.56
C VAL A 80 -18.96 -6.88 -15.28
N ASP A 81 -19.34 -6.06 -14.30
CA ASP A 81 -20.71 -5.90 -13.82
C ASP A 81 -21.28 -4.54 -14.31
N PRO A 82 -22.31 -4.53 -15.18
CA PRO A 82 -22.91 -3.29 -15.66
C PRO A 82 -23.80 -2.61 -14.60
N ASP A 83 -24.21 -3.35 -13.56
CA ASP A 83 -25.21 -2.92 -12.59
C ASP A 83 -24.59 -2.46 -11.26
N ALA A 84 -23.28 -2.65 -11.08
CA ALA A 84 -22.55 -2.28 -9.86
C ALA A 84 -21.23 -1.54 -10.17
N PRO A 85 -20.90 -0.45 -9.44
CA PRO A 85 -19.65 0.26 -9.63
C PRO A 85 -18.46 -0.48 -9.01
N THR A 86 -17.25 -0.22 -9.52
CA THR A 86 -16.00 -0.64 -8.89
C THR A 86 -15.80 0.06 -7.54
N GLY A 87 -15.43 -0.71 -6.52
CA GLY A 87 -15.14 -0.18 -5.19
C GLY A 87 -13.98 0.83 -5.19
N MET A 88 -14.01 1.74 -4.22
CA MET A 88 -13.03 2.82 -4.07
C MET A 88 -12.51 2.87 -2.63
N MET A 89 -11.20 3.09 -2.49
CA MET A 89 -10.51 3.25 -1.21
C MET A 89 -9.75 4.57 -1.19
N VAL A 90 -9.79 5.28 -0.07
CA VAL A 90 -8.97 6.48 0.15
C VAL A 90 -7.97 6.22 1.26
N LEU A 91 -6.69 6.39 0.96
CA LEU A 91 -5.58 6.15 1.87
C LEU A 91 -4.90 7.48 2.19
N GLY A 92 -4.97 7.89 3.46
CA GLY A 92 -4.22 9.02 3.99
C GLY A 92 -2.73 8.73 4.14
N ALA A 93 -1.92 9.78 4.20
CA ALA A 93 -0.51 9.68 4.56
C ALA A 93 -0.31 10.24 5.98
N VAL A 94 0.24 9.43 6.86
CA VAL A 94 0.52 9.80 8.26
C VAL A 94 2.02 9.85 8.50
N PHE A 95 2.46 10.82 9.31
CA PHE A 95 3.84 10.89 9.77
C PHE A 95 4.03 9.86 10.87
N ILE A 96 4.97 8.93 10.69
CA ILE A 96 5.42 8.05 11.77
C ILE A 96 6.58 8.78 12.44
N ILE A 97 6.39 9.22 13.69
CA ILE A 97 7.50 9.74 14.50
C ILE A 97 8.41 8.55 14.80
N GLY A 98 9.63 8.57 14.27
CA GLY A 98 10.66 7.61 14.66
C GLY A 98 10.96 7.76 16.15
N HIS A 99 10.96 6.65 16.89
CA HIS A 99 11.46 6.63 18.25
C HIS A 99 12.94 7.01 18.20
N ASN A 100 13.28 8.18 18.75
CA ASN A 100 14.67 8.62 18.84
C ASN A 100 15.21 8.05 20.15
N ASP A 101 15.95 6.95 20.08
CA ASP A 101 16.68 6.40 21.22
C ASP A 101 17.87 7.33 21.52
N SER A 102 17.60 8.45 22.18
CA SER A 102 18.64 9.27 22.79
C SER A 102 19.07 8.61 24.10
N ASN A 103 19.86 7.54 23.99
CA ASN A 103 20.67 7.07 25.11
C ASN A 103 21.90 7.99 25.19
N GLY A 104 21.72 9.14 25.84
CA GLY A 104 22.84 9.98 26.24
C GLY A 104 23.58 9.31 27.38
N GLU A 105 24.72 8.69 27.09
CA GLU A 105 25.77 8.47 28.09
C GLU A 105 26.16 9.83 28.65
N ASN A 106 25.71 10.13 29.87
CA ASN A 106 26.37 11.11 30.72
C ASN A 106 27.52 10.38 31.43
N ASP A 107 28.61 10.17 30.71
CA ASP A 107 29.91 9.93 31.34
C ASP A 107 30.47 11.30 31.76
N GLU A 108 30.02 11.80 32.90
CA GLU A 108 30.78 12.81 33.65
C GLU A 108 31.86 12.08 34.46
N ASP A 109 32.98 11.84 33.77
CA ASP A 109 34.31 11.74 34.36
C ASP A 109 34.76 13.16 34.70
N ASP A 110 34.80 13.53 35.98
CA ASP A 110 35.67 14.62 36.41
C ASP A 110 36.21 14.31 37.82
N GLY A 111 37.46 13.87 37.81
CA GLY A 111 38.28 13.67 38.99
C GLY A 111 38.63 15.00 39.67
N ASP A 112 38.57 14.94 40.99
CA ASP A 112 39.60 15.41 41.93
C ASP A 112 40.55 16.51 41.41
N ARG A 113 40.27 17.77 41.74
CA ARG A 113 41.29 18.80 42.01
C ARG A 113 40.85 19.74 43.13
N ASP A 114 41.66 19.72 44.19
CA ASP A 114 41.82 20.72 45.23
C ASP A 114 41.77 22.17 44.71
N VAL A 115 41.20 23.10 45.48
CA VAL A 115 41.91 24.20 46.20
C VAL A 115 40.95 25.26 46.78
N ASN A 116 41.13 25.59 48.07
CA ASN A 116 40.96 26.88 48.79
C ASN A 116 39.60 27.63 48.65
N GLU A 117 38.88 28.07 49.68
CA GLU A 117 39.20 28.70 50.99
C GLU A 117 38.11 28.38 52.03
#